data_AF-A0A534UFL7-F1
#
_entry.id   AF-A0A534UFL7-F1
#
_cell.length_a   1.000
_cell.length_b   1.000
_cell.length_c   1.000
_cell.angle_alpha   90.00
_cell.angle_beta   90.00
_cell.angle_gamma   90.00
#
_symmetry.space_group_name_H-M   'P 1'
#
loop_
_entity.id
_entity.type
_entity.pdbx_description
1 polymer ?
#
loop_
_entity_poly.entity_id
_entity_poly.type
_entity_poly.pdbx_seq_one_letter_code
_entity_poly.pdbx_strand_id
1 'polypeptide(L)' 'MSELRSEAAAAIVAFAISLGYIIYPGPYVMGAFIFIAQPLFVVAAAGYAVKVLRELKRHGIF' A
#
# COMPACT_ATOMS: atom_id res chain seq x y z
N MET A 1 -1.88 -2.23 17.66
CA MET A 1 -3.12 -2.39 16.88
C MET A 1 -3.44 -1.19 15.97
N SER A 2 -2.99 0.04 16.24
CA SER A 2 -3.29 1.19 15.37
C SER A 2 -2.53 1.17 14.03
N GLU A 3 -1.24 0.80 14.02
CA GLU A 3 -0.42 0.79 12.80
C GLU A 3 -0.92 -0.17 11.71
N LEU A 4 -1.40 -1.35 12.12
CA LEU A 4 -1.98 -2.32 11.18
C LEU A 4 -3.26 -1.77 10.52
N ARG A 5 -4.05 -0.98 11.27
CA ARG A 5 -5.26 -0.35 10.75
C ARG A 5 -4.94 0.79 9.80
N SER A 6 -3.90 1.58 10.08
CA SER A 6 -3.49 2.68 9.19
C SER A 6 -2.87 2.19 7.89
N GLU A 7 -2.03 1.15 7.94
CA GLU A 7 -1.48 0.52 6.73
C GLU A 7 -2.58 -0.13 5.88
N ALA A 8 -3.52 -0.83 6.51
CA ALA A 8 -4.65 -1.42 5.82
C ALA A 8 -5.56 -0.35 5.19
N ALA A 9 -5.83 0.75 5.90
CA ALA A 9 -6.60 1.86 5.37
C ALA A 9 -5.87 2.54 4.19
N ALA A 10 -4.56 2.75 4.30
CA ALA A 10 -3.73 3.28 3.21
C ALA A 10 -3.79 2.38 1.97
N ALA A 11 -3.68 1.06 2.15
CA ALA A 11 -3.81 0.10 1.07
C ALA A 11 -5.21 0.13 0.43
N ILE A 12 -6.28 0.17 1.23
CA ILE A 12 -7.65 0.24 0.72
C ILE A 12 -7.87 1.50 -0.12
N VAL A 13 -7.39 2.66 0.34
CA VAL A 13 -7.50 3.92 -0.41
C VAL A 13 -6.71 3.83 -1.72
N ALA A 14 -5.49 3.27 -1.68
CA ALA A 14 -4.68 3.07 -2.88
C ALA A 14 -5.36 2.13 -3.89
N PHE A 15 -5.97 1.05 -3.41
CA PHE A 15 -6.74 0.12 -4.24
C PHE A 15 -7.97 0.78 -4.87
N ALA A 16 -8.71 1.58 -4.11
CA ALA A 16 -9.89 2.29 -4.63
C ALA A 16 -9.51 3.27 -5.76
N ILE A 17 -8.43 4.04 -5.59
CA ILE A 17 -7.92 4.94 -6.61
C ILE A 17 -7.44 4.16 -7.85
N SER A 18 -6.75 3.04 -7.63
CA SER A 18 -6.25 2.18 -8.71
C SER A 18 -7.40 1.57 -9.52
N LEU A 19 -8.45 1.09 -8.85
CA LEU A 19 -9.64 0.56 -9.50
C LEU A 19 -10.35 1.64 -10.32
N GLY A 20 -10.46 2.86 -9.77
CA GLY A 20 -10.97 4.01 -10.51
C GLY A 20 -10.16 4.29 -11.78
N TYR A 21 -8.83 4.23 -11.70
CA TYR A 21 -7.95 4.43 -12.86
C TYR A 21 -8.10 3.32 -13.92
N ILE A 22 -8.21 2.07 -13.49
CA ILE A 22 -8.41 0.92 -14.38
C ILE A 22 -9.74 1.03 -15.14
N ILE A 23 -10.82 1.43 -14.44
CA ILE A 23 -12.15 1.56 -15.06
C ILE A 23 -12.22 2.79 -15.98
N TYR A 24 -11.65 3.92 -15.56
CA TYR A 24 -11.67 5.16 -16.33
C TYR A 24 -10.31 5.86 -16.28
N PRO A 25 -9.42 5.59 -17.26
CA PRO A 25 -8.08 6.17 -17.31
C PRO A 25 -8.14 7.62 -17.84
N GLY A 26 -8.68 8.53 -17.02
CA GLY A 26 -8.67 9.97 -17.27
C GLY A 26 -7.46 10.68 -16.64
N PRO A 27 -7.12 11.91 -17.09
CA PRO A 27 -5.92 12.63 -16.62
C PRO A 27 -5.94 12.90 -15.11
N TYR A 28 -7.10 13.22 -14.54
CA TYR A 28 -7.24 13.44 -13.09
C TYR A 28 -7.07 12.15 -12.27
N VAL A 29 -7.63 11.04 -12.76
CA VAL A 29 -7.54 9.74 -12.09
C VAL A 29 -6.12 9.17 -12.20
N MET A 30 -5.45 9.42 -13.32
CA MET A 30 -4.03 9.11 -13.51
C MET A 30 -3.15 9.90 -12.53
N GLY A 31 -3.42 11.20 -12.35
CA GLY A 31 -2.72 12.02 -11.35
C GLY A 31 -2.92 11.48 -9.93
N ALA A 32 -4.15 11.14 -9.54
CA ALA A 32 -4.42 10.53 -8.25
C ALA A 32 -3.70 9.18 -8.09
N PHE A 33 -3.66 8.36 -9.13
CA PHE A 33 -2.95 7.09 -9.09
C PHE A 33 -1.45 7.28 -8.88
N ILE A 34 -0.81 8.18 -9.65
CA ILE A 34 0.63 8.41 -9.58
C ILE A 34 1.04 9.07 -8.26
N PHE A 35 0.33 10.11 -7.83
CA PHE A 35 0.77 10.93 -6.70
C PHE A 35 0.19 10.51 -5.35
N ILE A 36 -0.86 9.67 -5.34
CA ILE A 36 -1.51 9.22 -4.09
C ILE A 36 -1.40 7.70 -3.96
N ALA A 37 -1.91 6.93 -4.93
CA ALA A 37 -1.95 5.47 -4.80
C ALA A 37 -0.55 4.85 -4.77
N GLN A 38 0.35 5.24 -5.68
CA GLN A 38 1.70 4.67 -5.74
C GLN A 38 2.51 4.91 -4.45
N PRO A 39 2.59 6.14 -3.88
CA PRO A 39 3.25 6.33 -2.58
C PRO A 39 2.60 5.52 -1.45
N LEU A 40 1.27 5.43 -1.41
CA LEU A 40 0.58 4.64 -0.39
C LEU A 40 0.90 3.15 -0.50
N PHE A 41 1.00 2.61 -1.71
CA PHE A 41 1.45 1.23 -1.90
C PHE A 41 2.89 1.01 -1.44
N VAL A 42 3.80 1.96 -1.71
CA VAL A 42 5.18 1.86 -1.24
C VAL A 42 5.24 1.82 0.29
N VAL A 43 4.51 2.70 0.97
CA VAL A 43 4.47 2.73 2.45
C VAL A 43 3.87 1.44 3.01
N ALA A 44 2.75 0.98 2.44
CA ALA A 44 2.10 -0.25 2.89
C ALA A 44 2.99 -1.50 2.64
N ALA A 45 3.61 -1.59 1.47
CA ALA A 45 4.51 -2.70 1.12
C ALA A 45 5.77 -2.69 2.00
N ALA A 46 6.38 -1.53 2.24
CA ALA A 46 7.53 -1.40 3.13
C ALA A 46 7.18 -1.79 4.58
N GLY A 47 6.05 -1.31 5.10
CA GLY A 47 5.57 -1.67 6.44
C GLY A 47 5.35 -3.17 6.59
N TYR A 48 4.73 -3.80 5.59
CA TYR A 48 4.55 -5.26 5.56
C TYR A 48 5.88 -6.01 5.44
N ALA A 49 6.78 -5.59 4.56
CA ALA A 49 8.09 -6.22 4.38
C ALA A 49 8.92 -6.19 5.66
N VAL A 50 8.94 -5.07 6.38
CA VAL A 50 9.64 -4.97 7.68
C VAL A 50 9.04 -5.94 8.70
N LYS A 51 7.71 -6.09 8.74
CA LYS A 51 7.05 -7.05 9.63
C LYS A 51 7.42 -8.48 9.29
N VAL A 52 7.37 -8.84 8.00
CA VAL A 52 7.77 -10.18 7.52
C VAL A 52 9.23 -10.46 7.86
N LEU A 53 10.15 -9.54 7.57
CA LEU A 53 11.57 -9.71 7.88
C LEU A 53 11.82 -9.87 9.39
N ARG A 54 11.11 -9.10 10.22
CA ARG A 54 11.20 -9.24 11.68
C ARG A 54 10.69 -10.60 12.14
N GLU A 55 9.61 -11.11 11.54
CA GLU A 55 9.05 -12.42 11.87
C GLU A 55 9.96 -13.56 11.42
N LEU A 56 10.51 -13.48 10.21
CA LEU A 56 11.48 -14.46 9.69
C LEU A 56 12.73 -14.54 10.56
N LYS A 57 13.25 -13.39 11.01
CA LYS A 57 14.38 -13.32 11.94
C LYS A 57 14.04 -13.90 13.32
N ARG A 58 12.81 -13.72 13.80
CA ARG A 58 12.34 -14.32 15.06
C ARG A 58 12.24 -15.84 14.97
N HIS A 59 11.89 -16.38 13.80
CA HIS A 59 11.77 -17.82 13.57
C HIS A 59 13.08 -18.49 13.13
N GLY A 60 14.20 -17.76 13.09
CA GLY A 60 15.52 -18.30 12.75
C GLY A 60 15.65 -18.78 11.30
N ILE A 61 14.78 -18.30 10.41
CA ILE A 61 14.82 -18.61 8.97
C ILE A 61 15.88 -17.73 8.27
N PHE A 62 16.33 -16.66 8.93
CA PHE A 62 17.31 -15.68 8.45
C PHE A 62 18.31 -15.29 9.54
#